data_AF-A0A1Q3WMS0-F1
#
_entry.id   AF-A0A1Q3WMS0-F1
#
_cell.length_a   1.000
_cell.length_b   1.000
_cell.length_c   1.000
_cell.angle_alpha   90.00
_cell.angle_beta   90.00
_cell.angle_gamma   90.00
#
_symmetry.space_group_name_H-M   'P 1'
#
loop_
_entity.id
_entity.type
_entity.pdbx_description
1 polymer ?
#
loop_
_entity_poly.entity_id
_entity_poly.type
_entity_poly.pdbx_seq_one_letter_code
_entity_poly.pdbx_strand_id
1 'polypeptide(L)'
;MYTTLMRGEDKHARNLRYKLSMQDDGNLVIYQFANQKLTPIWSTGTNNKGGDKAIFQADGNFVLYDFDKRPIWASNTKGRGAYMLLQNDGNLVMYDRQDKYVWSTKPIVRIEAPPATERLIKKGDYIAKGASAVATNKKYWLTMQDDGNLVLYKQGKAIWATGTNGKPVKECIFQDDGNFVLYDVNDNPVWASNTERRGNHMVLQNDGNLVIYDVVRKPIWNTDTWER
;
A
#
# COMPACT_ATOMS: atom_id res chain seq x y z
N MET A 1 -3.31 -3.59 -12.49
CA MET A 1 -2.22 -3.65 -13.48
C MET A 1 -1.34 -4.84 -13.11
N TYR A 2 -1.09 -5.77 -14.03
CA TYR A 2 -0.32 -6.99 -13.76
C TYR A 2 1.16 -6.66 -13.52
N THR A 3 1.74 -7.11 -12.41
CA THR A 3 3.16 -6.91 -12.13
C THR A 3 3.99 -7.70 -13.14
N THR A 4 4.74 -7.00 -13.99
CA THR A 4 5.74 -7.58 -14.89
C THR A 4 7.09 -6.96 -14.58
N LEU A 5 8.14 -7.79 -14.51
CA LEU A 5 9.54 -7.38 -14.53
C LEU A 5 10.23 -8.12 -15.68
N MET A 6 10.83 -7.36 -16.58
CA MET A 6 11.78 -7.86 -17.56
C MET A 6 13.17 -7.98 -16.93
N ARG A 7 14.05 -8.76 -17.55
CA ARG A 7 15.46 -8.80 -17.21
C ARG A 7 16.06 -7.39 -17.12
N GLY A 8 16.83 -7.13 -16.07
CA GLY A 8 17.42 -5.85 -15.74
C GLY A 8 16.49 -4.90 -14.97
N GLU A 9 15.20 -5.24 -14.81
CA GLU A 9 14.25 -4.38 -14.12
C GLU A 9 14.13 -4.70 -12.63
N ASP A 10 13.83 -3.64 -11.87
CA ASP A 10 13.57 -3.69 -10.44
C ASP A 10 12.17 -3.16 -10.11
N LYS A 11 11.58 -3.68 -9.03
CA LYS A 11 10.43 -3.10 -8.34
C LYS A 11 10.79 -2.90 -6.87
N HIS A 12 10.56 -1.69 -6.38
CA HIS A 12 10.86 -1.35 -4.99
C HIS A 12 9.64 -1.53 -4.10
N ALA A 13 9.88 -1.97 -2.87
CA ALA A 13 8.94 -1.76 -1.78
C ALA A 13 8.75 -0.26 -1.55
N ARG A 14 7.61 0.11 -0.97
CA ARG A 14 7.26 1.51 -0.75
C ARG A 14 8.30 2.26 0.10
N ASN A 15 8.88 1.60 1.10
CA ASN A 15 9.92 2.17 1.95
C ASN A 15 11.31 2.24 1.28
N LEU A 16 11.47 1.79 0.04
CA LEU A 16 12.72 1.72 -0.71
C LEU A 16 13.83 0.87 -0.08
N ARG A 17 13.60 0.27 1.11
CA ARG A 17 14.55 -0.62 1.79
C ARG A 17 14.57 -2.01 1.20
N TYR A 18 13.59 -2.35 0.36
CA TYR A 18 13.55 -3.64 -0.32
C TYR A 18 13.28 -3.44 -1.79
N LYS A 19 13.82 -4.34 -2.61
CA LYS A 19 13.49 -4.42 -4.03
C LYS A 19 13.43 -5.86 -4.48
N LEU A 20 12.49 -6.15 -5.38
CA LEU A 20 12.45 -7.35 -6.21
C LEU A 20 13.19 -7.00 -7.51
N SER A 21 14.19 -7.79 -7.87
CA SER A 21 15.10 -7.54 -8.98
C SER A 21 15.12 -8.74 -9.90
N MET A 22 14.84 -8.54 -11.18
CA MET A 22 15.02 -9.54 -12.22
C MET A 22 16.41 -9.34 -12.83
N GLN A 23 17.39 -10.11 -12.36
CA GLN A 23 18.80 -9.89 -12.67
C GLN A 23 19.18 -10.33 -14.08
N ASP A 24 20.29 -9.77 -14.59
CA ASP A 24 20.83 -10.09 -15.91
C ASP A 24 21.27 -11.55 -16.07
N ASP A 25 21.65 -12.19 -14.95
CA ASP A 25 21.98 -13.63 -14.89
C ASP A 25 20.74 -14.53 -14.97
N GLY A 26 19.53 -13.95 -15.05
CA GLY A 26 18.27 -14.65 -15.12
C GLY A 26 17.67 -15.04 -13.78
N ASN A 27 18.22 -14.55 -12.66
CA ASN A 27 17.71 -14.80 -11.33
C ASN A 27 16.73 -13.72 -10.86
N LEU A 28 15.57 -14.12 -10.34
CA LEU A 28 14.68 -13.20 -9.62
C LEU A 28 15.03 -13.22 -8.13
N VAL A 29 15.37 -12.05 -7.57
CA VAL A 29 15.94 -11.90 -6.22
C VAL A 29 15.29 -10.74 -5.47
N ILE A 30 15.00 -10.94 -4.18
CA ILE A 30 14.65 -9.84 -3.28
C ILE A 30 15.90 -9.40 -2.53
N TYR A 31 16.17 -8.10 -2.57
CA TYR A 31 17.23 -7.47 -1.82
C TYR A 31 16.68 -6.61 -0.68
N GLN A 32 17.47 -6.52 0.40
CA GLN A 32 17.34 -5.54 1.45
C GLN A 32 18.49 -4.53 1.35
N PHE A 33 18.17 -3.24 1.45
CA PHE A 33 19.13 -2.17 1.63
C PHE A 33 19.15 -1.75 3.10
N ALA A 34 20.26 -2.04 3.78
CA ALA A 34 20.49 -1.68 5.17
C ALA A 34 21.97 -1.36 5.39
N ASN A 35 22.28 -0.35 6.20
CA ASN A 35 23.66 0.06 6.50
C ASN A 35 24.50 0.28 5.23
N GLN A 36 23.92 0.98 4.24
CA GLN A 36 24.52 1.25 2.92
C GLN A 36 24.87 -0.01 2.10
N LYS A 37 24.41 -1.18 2.52
CA LYS A 37 24.67 -2.46 1.87
C LYS A 37 23.39 -3.04 1.29
N LEU A 38 23.46 -3.46 0.03
CA LEU A 38 22.43 -4.25 -0.61
C LEU A 38 22.71 -5.74 -0.36
N THR A 39 21.79 -6.45 0.29
CA THR A 39 21.94 -7.85 0.70
C THR A 39 20.80 -8.68 0.14
N PRO A 40 21.07 -9.79 -0.58
CA PRO A 40 20.01 -10.68 -1.06
C PRO A 40 19.38 -11.43 0.12
N ILE A 41 18.04 -11.43 0.20
CA ILE A 41 17.29 -12.06 1.30
C ILE A 41 16.36 -13.18 0.83
N TRP A 42 16.10 -13.28 -0.48
CA TRP A 42 15.37 -14.39 -1.10
C TRP A 42 15.72 -14.47 -2.59
N SER A 43 15.68 -15.66 -3.18
CA SER A 43 15.94 -15.88 -4.61
C SER A 43 15.16 -17.08 -5.14
N THR A 44 14.81 -17.03 -6.43
CA THR A 44 14.23 -18.17 -7.16
C THR A 44 15.23 -19.29 -7.48
N GLY A 45 16.54 -19.03 -7.40
CA GLY A 45 17.57 -20.01 -7.77
C GLY A 45 17.59 -20.33 -9.27
N THR A 46 17.29 -19.32 -10.10
CA THR A 46 17.20 -19.44 -11.57
C THR A 46 18.36 -18.80 -12.32
N ASN A 47 19.41 -18.40 -11.60
CA ASN A 47 20.66 -17.91 -12.17
C ASN A 47 21.19 -18.89 -13.24
N ASN A 48 21.61 -18.34 -14.37
CA ASN A 48 22.09 -19.05 -15.56
C ASN A 48 21.10 -20.05 -16.19
N LYS A 49 19.80 -19.97 -15.86
CA LYS A 49 18.73 -20.78 -16.48
C LYS A 49 17.98 -20.02 -17.59
N GLY A 50 18.50 -18.86 -18.01
CA GLY A 50 17.92 -18.07 -19.10
C GLY A 50 16.69 -17.24 -18.73
N GLY A 51 16.41 -17.01 -17.45
CA GLY A 51 15.25 -16.24 -16.99
C GLY A 51 15.18 -14.84 -17.61
N ASP A 52 14.06 -14.49 -18.22
CA ASP A 52 13.89 -13.24 -18.99
C ASP A 52 12.76 -12.37 -18.45
N LYS A 53 11.67 -12.99 -17.99
CA LYS A 53 10.46 -12.25 -17.60
C LYS A 53 9.76 -12.89 -16.42
N ALA A 54 9.63 -12.14 -15.33
CA ALA A 54 8.76 -12.49 -14.20
C ALA A 54 7.42 -11.75 -14.34
N ILE A 55 6.31 -12.47 -14.32
CA ILE A 55 4.97 -11.88 -14.51
C ILE A 55 3.94 -12.50 -13.57
N PHE A 56 3.15 -11.63 -12.92
CA PHE A 56 1.94 -12.01 -12.21
C PHE A 56 0.78 -12.04 -13.19
N GLN A 57 0.32 -13.22 -13.52
CA GLN A 57 -0.59 -13.48 -14.62
C GLN A 57 -2.07 -13.30 -14.19
N ALA A 58 -2.96 -13.18 -15.16
CA ALA A 58 -4.39 -13.03 -14.92
C ALA A 58 -5.04 -14.24 -14.24
N ASP A 59 -4.41 -15.40 -14.33
CA ASP A 59 -4.86 -16.62 -13.65
C ASP A 59 -4.43 -16.69 -12.18
N GLY A 60 -3.76 -15.67 -11.65
CA GLY A 60 -3.33 -15.61 -10.25
C GLY A 60 -2.00 -16.30 -9.96
N ASN A 61 -1.26 -16.73 -10.99
CA ASN A 61 0.06 -17.33 -10.84
C ASN A 61 1.18 -16.28 -11.06
N PHE A 62 2.27 -16.38 -10.31
CA PHE A 62 3.50 -15.63 -10.58
C PHE A 62 4.52 -16.57 -11.19
N VAL A 63 4.95 -16.26 -12.41
CA VAL A 63 5.76 -17.17 -13.21
C VAL A 63 6.95 -16.42 -13.78
N LEU A 64 8.11 -17.06 -13.69
CA LEU A 64 9.33 -16.65 -14.37
C LEU A 64 9.50 -17.50 -15.63
N TYR A 65 9.58 -16.84 -16.77
CA TYR A 65 9.79 -17.44 -18.08
C TYR A 65 11.24 -17.20 -18.55
N ASP A 66 11.80 -18.17 -19.26
CA ASP A 66 13.04 -18.00 -20.02
C ASP A 66 12.79 -17.29 -21.37
N PHE A 67 13.86 -17.06 -22.14
CA PHE A 67 13.80 -16.44 -23.48
C PHE A 67 12.93 -17.21 -24.49
N ASP A 68 12.83 -18.53 -24.35
CA ASP A 68 12.00 -19.40 -25.19
C ASP A 68 10.53 -19.40 -24.72
N LYS A 69 10.18 -18.56 -23.74
CA LYS A 69 8.85 -18.48 -23.11
C LYS A 69 8.46 -19.76 -22.38
N ARG A 70 9.42 -20.57 -21.93
CA ARG A 70 9.17 -21.73 -21.08
C ARG A 70 9.17 -21.30 -19.61
N PRO A 71 8.23 -21.78 -18.79
CA PRO A 71 8.23 -21.46 -17.36
C PRO A 71 9.38 -22.20 -16.66
N ILE A 72 10.26 -21.46 -15.99
CA ILE A 72 11.41 -22.02 -15.27
C ILE A 72 11.26 -21.94 -13.74
N TRP A 73 10.29 -21.14 -13.26
CA TRP A 73 9.86 -21.10 -11.86
C TRP A 73 8.42 -20.59 -11.76
N ALA A 74 7.65 -21.07 -10.78
CA ALA A 74 6.31 -20.59 -10.51
C ALA A 74 5.96 -20.61 -9.00
N SER A 75 5.11 -19.69 -8.57
CA SER A 75 4.56 -19.65 -7.21
C SER A 75 3.52 -20.74 -6.93
N ASN A 76 3.01 -21.40 -7.98
CA ASN A 76 1.96 -22.42 -7.92
C ASN A 76 0.65 -21.92 -7.27
N THR A 77 0.28 -20.67 -7.57
CA THR A 77 -0.91 -19.99 -7.03
C THR A 77 -2.04 -19.82 -8.04
N LYS A 78 -1.97 -20.50 -9.18
CA LYS A 78 -3.01 -20.48 -10.21
C LYS A 78 -4.40 -20.74 -9.62
N GLY A 79 -5.36 -19.87 -9.95
CA GLY A 79 -6.74 -19.89 -9.46
C GLY A 79 -6.93 -19.37 -8.04
N ARG A 80 -5.84 -19.06 -7.31
CA ARG A 80 -5.88 -18.63 -5.90
C ARG A 80 -5.38 -17.21 -5.72
N GLY A 81 -4.37 -16.78 -6.48
CA GLY A 81 -3.85 -15.42 -6.40
C GLY A 81 -4.78 -14.38 -7.04
N ALA A 82 -5.00 -13.27 -6.35
CA ALA A 82 -5.70 -12.09 -6.85
C ALA A 82 -4.72 -10.90 -7.02
N TYR A 83 -3.76 -10.75 -6.11
CA TYR A 83 -2.71 -9.74 -6.21
C TYR A 83 -1.45 -10.14 -5.43
N MET A 84 -0.35 -9.43 -5.70
CA MET A 84 0.94 -9.61 -5.04
C MET A 84 1.46 -8.28 -4.50
N LEU A 85 2.13 -8.31 -3.35
CA LEU A 85 2.69 -7.12 -2.69
C LEU A 85 4.09 -7.42 -2.16
N LEU A 86 5.08 -6.61 -2.55
CA LEU A 86 6.37 -6.56 -1.85
C LEU A 86 6.22 -5.62 -0.64
N GLN A 87 6.19 -6.21 0.55
CA GLN A 87 5.92 -5.51 1.79
C GLN A 87 7.17 -4.80 2.33
N ASN A 88 6.96 -3.87 3.26
CA ASN A 88 8.01 -3.07 3.90
C ASN A 88 8.89 -3.86 4.88
N ASP A 89 8.64 -5.15 5.07
CA ASP A 89 9.47 -6.10 5.82
C ASP A 89 10.30 -7.02 4.90
N GLY A 90 10.23 -6.79 3.57
CA GLY A 90 10.91 -7.59 2.56
C GLY A 90 10.26 -8.94 2.28
N ASN A 91 9.01 -9.15 2.69
CA ASN A 91 8.23 -10.31 2.28
C ASN A 91 7.43 -9.98 1.00
N LEU A 92 7.58 -10.79 -0.03
CA LEU A 92 6.70 -10.76 -1.20
C LEU A 92 5.56 -11.75 -0.95
N VAL A 93 4.33 -11.23 -0.85
CA VAL A 93 3.15 -12.02 -0.50
C VAL A 93 2.11 -11.93 -1.59
N MET A 94 1.50 -13.07 -1.90
CA MET A 94 0.33 -13.18 -2.76
C MET A 94 -0.91 -13.40 -1.92
N TYR A 95 -2.00 -12.73 -2.30
CA TYR A 95 -3.28 -12.77 -1.60
C TYR A 95 -4.39 -13.21 -2.55
N ASP A 96 -5.41 -13.88 -2.01
CA ASP A 96 -6.66 -14.14 -2.72
C ASP A 96 -7.60 -12.91 -2.69
N ARG A 97 -8.83 -13.08 -3.18
CA ARG A 97 -9.83 -12.00 -3.24
C ARG A 97 -10.44 -11.66 -1.88
N GLN A 98 -10.20 -12.50 -0.87
CA GLN A 98 -10.65 -12.32 0.51
C GLN A 98 -9.51 -11.84 1.42
N ASP A 99 -8.42 -11.33 0.83
CA ASP A 99 -7.26 -10.84 1.57
C ASP A 99 -6.59 -11.93 2.43
N LYS A 100 -6.75 -13.20 2.07
CA LYS A 100 -6.00 -14.29 2.71
C LYS A 100 -4.74 -14.57 1.90
N TYR A 101 -3.60 -14.68 2.57
CA TYR A 101 -2.35 -15.03 1.89
C TYR A 101 -2.46 -16.43 1.28
N VAL A 102 -1.88 -16.61 0.09
CA VAL A 102 -1.84 -17.90 -0.62
C VAL A 102 -0.41 -18.39 -0.88
N TRP A 103 0.57 -17.49 -0.83
CA TRP A 103 1.99 -17.78 -0.97
C TRP A 103 2.83 -16.60 -0.45
N SER A 104 4.03 -16.88 0.04
CA SER A 104 4.98 -15.84 0.47
C SER A 104 6.43 -16.32 0.34
N THR A 105 7.36 -15.36 0.23
CA THR A 105 8.81 -15.63 0.21
C THR A 105 9.40 -15.99 1.57
N LYS A 106 8.73 -15.63 2.66
CA LYS A 106 9.13 -15.94 4.03
C LYS A 106 7.99 -16.68 4.74
N PRO A 107 8.29 -17.63 5.66
CA PRO A 107 7.27 -18.25 6.50
C PRO A 107 6.46 -17.20 7.24
N ILE A 108 5.14 -17.33 7.20
CA ILE A 108 4.22 -16.45 7.91
C ILE A 108 4.09 -16.96 9.34
N VAL A 109 5.07 -16.61 10.19
CA VAL A 109 5.15 -17.05 11.60
C VAL A 109 4.08 -16.37 12.48
N ARG A 110 3.45 -15.33 11.95
CA ARG A 110 2.17 -14.75 12.41
C ARG A 110 1.36 -14.48 11.16
N ILE A 111 0.08 -14.85 11.13
CA ILE A 111 -0.84 -14.50 10.03
C ILE A 111 -0.92 -12.97 9.94
N GLU A 112 0.04 -12.36 9.26
CA GLU A 112 -0.11 -11.02 8.73
C GLU A 112 -0.85 -11.21 7.42
N ALA A 113 -2.18 -11.22 7.54
CA ALA A 113 -3.09 -10.73 6.51
C ALA A 113 -2.45 -9.52 5.79
N PRO A 114 -2.74 -9.23 4.50
CA PRO A 114 -2.15 -8.12 3.75
C PRO A 114 -2.15 -6.93 4.66
N PRO A 115 -0.94 -6.45 4.95
CA PRO A 115 -0.55 -6.12 6.30
C PRO A 115 -1.71 -5.30 6.86
N ALA A 116 -2.46 -5.85 7.83
CA ALA A 116 -3.52 -5.14 8.55
C ALA A 116 -2.84 -4.07 9.42
N THR A 117 -2.02 -3.29 8.75
CA THR A 117 -1.01 -2.34 9.16
C THR A 117 -1.45 -0.95 8.71
N GLU A 118 -2.67 -0.84 8.20
CA GLU A 118 -3.17 0.39 7.65
C GLU A 118 -4.65 0.47 8.03
N ARG A 119 -5.05 1.61 8.59
CA ARG A 119 -6.44 1.86 8.95
C ARG A 119 -7.19 2.22 7.68
N LEU A 120 -7.90 1.24 7.13
CA LEU A 120 -8.84 1.44 6.02
C LEU A 120 -9.99 2.34 6.49
N ILE A 121 -10.28 3.36 5.71
CA ILE A 121 -11.43 4.26 5.85
C ILE A 121 -12.25 4.08 4.57
N LYS A 122 -13.40 3.41 4.71
CA LYS A 122 -14.27 3.03 3.59
C LYS A 122 -15.17 4.20 3.23
N LYS A 123 -15.76 4.12 2.04
CA LYS A 123 -16.84 5.01 1.64
C LYS A 123 -17.98 4.93 2.65
N GLY A 124 -18.50 6.09 3.05
CA GLY A 124 -19.47 6.25 4.13
C GLY A 124 -18.86 6.38 5.53
N ASP A 125 -17.58 6.04 5.72
CA ASP A 125 -16.93 6.25 7.01
C ASP A 125 -16.70 7.75 7.25
N TYR A 126 -17.01 8.20 8.46
CA TYR A 126 -16.77 9.57 8.91
C TYR A 126 -16.01 9.56 10.24
N ILE A 127 -15.30 10.66 10.51
CA ILE A 127 -14.69 10.93 11.81
C ILE A 127 -15.44 12.13 12.38
N ALA A 128 -16.23 11.84 13.42
CA ALA A 128 -16.94 12.87 14.17
C ALA A 128 -15.94 13.80 14.87
N LYS A 129 -16.37 15.02 15.13
CA LYS A 129 -15.66 15.97 15.99
C LYS A 129 -15.26 15.33 17.33
N GLY A 130 -14.03 15.55 17.76
CA GLY A 130 -13.41 14.95 18.94
C GLY A 130 -12.90 13.51 18.75
N ALA A 131 -13.21 12.85 17.64
CA ALA A 131 -12.82 11.47 17.37
C ALA A 131 -11.52 11.37 16.56
N SER A 132 -10.92 10.18 16.61
CA SER A 132 -9.70 9.86 15.86
C SER A 132 -9.84 8.55 15.10
N ALA A 133 -9.33 8.52 13.87
CA ALA A 133 -8.96 7.29 13.20
C ALA A 133 -7.48 6.99 13.53
N VAL A 134 -7.21 5.83 14.14
CA VAL A 134 -5.89 5.46 14.62
C VAL A 134 -5.26 4.43 13.68
N ALA A 135 -4.03 4.69 13.23
CA ALA A 135 -3.26 3.72 12.48
C ALA A 135 -3.01 2.48 13.35
N THR A 136 -2.92 1.33 12.71
CA THR A 136 -2.82 0.04 13.42
C THR A 136 -1.56 -0.10 14.29
N ASN A 137 -0.44 0.57 13.94
CA ASN A 137 0.76 0.64 14.78
C ASN A 137 0.62 1.59 15.98
N LYS A 138 -0.50 2.31 16.09
CA LYS A 138 -0.81 3.30 17.13
C LYS A 138 0.17 4.49 17.22
N LYS A 139 1.06 4.64 16.23
CA LYS A 139 2.00 5.77 16.16
C LYS A 139 1.40 6.97 15.45
N TYR A 140 0.42 6.74 14.57
CA TYR A 140 -0.24 7.78 13.79
C TYR A 140 -1.74 7.79 14.04
N TRP A 141 -2.32 8.98 14.05
CA TRP A 141 -3.78 9.12 14.13
C TRP A 141 -4.22 10.42 13.47
N LEU A 142 -5.37 10.34 12.80
CA LEU A 142 -6.05 11.47 12.20
C LEU A 142 -7.19 11.87 13.13
N THR A 143 -7.19 13.10 13.65
CA THR A 143 -8.19 13.61 14.59
C THR A 143 -8.97 14.75 13.97
N MET A 144 -10.30 14.65 14.00
CA MET A 144 -11.18 15.78 13.76
C MET A 144 -11.31 16.55 15.08
N GLN A 145 -10.54 17.62 15.22
CA GLN A 145 -10.40 18.36 16.49
C GLN A 145 -11.62 19.22 16.80
N ASP A 146 -11.78 19.59 18.08
CA ASP A 146 -12.89 20.41 18.55
C ASP A 146 -12.86 21.86 18.03
N ASP A 147 -11.70 22.34 17.61
CA ASP A 147 -11.53 23.64 16.98
C ASP A 147 -11.93 23.66 15.50
N GLY A 148 -12.35 22.53 14.94
CA GLY A 148 -12.73 22.38 13.54
C GLY A 148 -11.58 22.05 12.59
N ASN A 149 -10.37 21.77 13.11
CA ASN A 149 -9.24 21.34 12.30
C ASN A 149 -9.18 19.81 12.17
N LEU A 150 -8.84 19.30 10.99
CA LEU A 150 -8.49 17.89 10.83
C LEU A 150 -6.98 17.77 10.80
N VAL A 151 -6.42 17.04 11.76
CA VAL A 151 -4.97 16.99 11.98
C VAL A 151 -4.47 15.56 12.05
N LEU A 152 -3.40 15.30 11.29
CA LEU A 152 -2.66 14.04 11.33
C LEU A 152 -1.49 14.19 12.29
N TYR A 153 -1.41 13.27 13.25
CA TYR A 153 -0.39 13.23 14.28
C TYR A 153 0.55 12.05 14.10
N LYS A 154 1.82 12.25 14.50
CA LYS A 154 2.81 11.21 14.78
C LYS A 154 3.21 11.32 16.25
N GLN A 155 2.87 10.32 17.06
CA GLN A 155 3.29 10.23 18.47
C GLN A 155 3.07 11.54 19.25
N GLY A 156 1.92 12.19 19.03
CA GLY A 156 1.55 13.45 19.69
C GLY A 156 1.99 14.72 18.96
N LYS A 157 2.85 14.63 17.94
CA LYS A 157 3.27 15.78 17.13
C LYS A 157 2.41 15.88 15.87
N ALA A 158 1.82 17.06 15.62
CA ALA A 158 1.12 17.33 14.37
C ALA A 158 2.12 17.31 13.19
N ILE A 159 1.79 16.58 12.13
CA ILE A 159 2.61 16.43 10.92
C ILE A 159 1.90 16.90 9.65
N TRP A 160 0.58 17.01 9.66
CA TRP A 160 -0.23 17.61 8.60
C TRP A 160 -1.57 18.10 9.16
N ALA A 161 -2.16 19.14 8.55
CA ALA A 161 -3.46 19.68 8.93
C ALA A 161 -4.21 20.28 7.73
N THR A 162 -5.54 20.29 7.79
CA THR A 162 -6.38 20.97 6.78
C THR A 162 -6.34 22.50 6.88
N GLY A 163 -5.99 23.04 8.05
CA GLY A 163 -6.01 24.49 8.30
C GLY A 163 -7.42 25.05 8.45
N THR A 164 -8.37 24.23 8.90
CA THR A 164 -9.78 24.62 9.09
C THR A 164 -10.09 25.03 10.53
N ASN A 165 -9.07 25.25 11.36
CA ASN A 165 -9.22 25.73 12.74
C ASN A 165 -10.04 27.03 12.80
N GLY A 166 -10.96 27.11 13.77
CA GLY A 166 -11.90 28.22 13.93
C GLY A 166 -13.13 28.15 13.03
N LYS A 167 -13.20 27.20 12.08
CA LYS A 167 -14.42 26.96 11.30
C LYS A 167 -15.37 26.04 12.07
N PRO A 168 -16.70 26.17 11.93
CA PRO A 168 -17.67 25.34 12.62
C PRO A 168 -17.84 23.97 11.96
N VAL A 169 -16.73 23.23 11.78
CA VAL A 169 -16.72 21.89 11.18
C VAL A 169 -17.37 20.89 12.13
N LYS A 170 -18.36 20.12 11.64
CA LYS A 170 -19.06 19.10 12.42
C LYS A 170 -18.48 17.70 12.22
N GLU A 171 -18.01 17.40 11.01
CA GLU A 171 -17.47 16.09 10.65
C GLU A 171 -16.56 16.15 9.42
N CYS A 172 -15.76 15.10 9.25
CA CYS A 172 -15.14 14.76 7.97
C CYS A 172 -15.58 13.37 7.54
N ILE A 173 -15.86 13.19 6.24
CA ILE A 173 -16.43 11.98 5.68
C ILE A 173 -15.71 11.60 4.38
N PHE A 174 -15.42 10.31 4.21
CA PHE A 174 -15.04 9.76 2.92
C PHE A 174 -16.31 9.30 2.21
N GLN A 175 -16.79 10.11 1.28
CA GLN A 175 -18.10 9.99 0.68
C GLN A 175 -18.18 8.84 -0.34
N ASP A 176 -19.40 8.42 -0.67
CA ASP A 176 -19.65 7.33 -1.63
C ASP A 176 -19.17 7.64 -3.05
N ASP A 177 -19.12 8.92 -3.41
CA ASP A 177 -18.55 9.38 -4.68
C ASP A 177 -17.01 9.26 -4.73
N GLY A 178 -16.36 8.96 -3.60
CA GLY A 178 -14.91 8.83 -3.50
C GLY A 178 -14.19 10.10 -3.09
N ASN A 179 -14.88 11.16 -2.67
CA ASN A 179 -14.25 12.37 -2.16
C ASN A 179 -14.10 12.33 -0.63
N PHE A 180 -13.00 12.86 -0.08
CA PHE A 180 -12.86 13.12 1.35
C PHE A 180 -13.14 14.60 1.64
N VAL A 181 -14.15 14.89 2.46
CA VAL A 181 -14.70 16.25 2.64
C VAL A 181 -14.94 16.56 4.12
N LEU A 182 -14.66 17.80 4.51
CA LEU A 182 -15.07 18.38 5.80
C LEU A 182 -16.31 19.24 5.59
N TYR A 183 -17.35 19.01 6.40
CA TYR A 183 -18.59 19.80 6.38
C TYR A 183 -18.75 20.63 7.63
N ASP A 184 -19.25 21.86 7.46
CA ASP A 184 -19.69 22.68 8.58
C ASP A 184 -21.07 22.29 9.12
N VAL A 185 -21.48 22.91 10.22
CA VAL A 185 -22.79 22.69 10.85
C VAL A 185 -24.00 22.95 9.95
N ASN A 186 -23.82 23.69 8.85
CA ASN A 186 -24.85 24.01 7.87
C ASN A 186 -24.73 23.16 6.59
N ASP A 187 -23.94 22.08 6.62
CA ASP A 187 -23.69 21.19 5.47
C ASP A 187 -22.93 21.85 4.30
N ASN A 188 -22.22 22.96 4.54
CA ASN A 188 -21.33 23.51 3.52
C ASN A 188 -19.96 22.83 3.56
N PRO A 189 -19.38 22.48 2.39
CA PRO A 189 -18.03 21.93 2.34
C PRO A 189 -17.00 23.03 2.67
N VAL A 190 -16.14 22.79 3.65
CA VAL A 190 -15.09 23.75 4.05
C VAL A 190 -13.69 23.38 3.54
N TRP A 191 -13.51 22.11 3.18
CA TRP A 191 -12.29 21.53 2.61
C TRP A 191 -12.65 20.22 1.89
N ALA A 192 -11.97 19.92 0.79
CA ALA A 192 -12.13 18.66 0.07
C ALA A 192 -10.80 18.18 -0.53
N SER A 193 -10.65 16.86 -0.66
CA SER A 193 -9.52 16.23 -1.34
C SER A 193 -9.57 16.35 -2.87
N ASN A 194 -10.74 16.70 -3.43
CA ASN A 194 -11.03 16.76 -4.88
C ASN A 194 -10.73 15.42 -5.59
N THR A 195 -11.19 14.33 -4.98
CA THR A 195 -11.02 12.96 -5.50
C THR A 195 -12.34 12.31 -5.93
N GLU A 196 -13.41 13.09 -6.06
CA GLU A 196 -14.72 12.64 -6.51
C GLU A 196 -14.62 11.83 -7.81
N ARG A 197 -15.42 10.76 -7.89
CA ARG A 197 -15.49 9.76 -8.98
C ARG A 197 -14.23 8.92 -9.17
N ARG A 198 -13.12 9.26 -8.52
CA ARG A 198 -11.83 8.57 -8.67
C ARG A 198 -11.42 7.82 -7.41
N GLY A 199 -11.76 8.33 -6.23
CA GLY A 199 -11.47 7.70 -4.96
C GLY A 199 -12.26 6.41 -4.77
N ASN A 200 -11.53 5.35 -4.46
CA ASN A 200 -12.10 4.04 -4.15
C ASN A 200 -12.02 3.76 -2.65
N HIS A 201 -10.85 3.97 -2.05
CA HIS A 201 -10.63 3.78 -0.63
C HIS A 201 -9.57 4.73 -0.11
N MET A 202 -9.71 5.13 1.15
CA MET A 202 -8.74 5.93 1.87
C MET A 202 -8.06 5.09 2.94
N VAL A 203 -6.78 5.35 3.18
CA VAL A 203 -5.98 4.53 4.07
C VAL A 203 -5.05 5.42 4.89
N LEU A 204 -5.14 5.32 6.22
CA LEU A 204 -4.15 5.87 7.13
C LEU A 204 -3.08 4.80 7.39
N GLN A 205 -1.88 5.07 6.90
CA GLN A 205 -0.81 4.09 6.79
C GLN A 205 0.15 4.18 7.96
N ASN A 206 0.78 3.04 8.29
CA ASN A 206 1.77 2.96 9.36
C ASN A 206 3.11 3.65 9.03
N ASP A 207 3.26 4.25 7.84
CA ASP A 207 4.37 5.15 7.49
C ASP A 207 4.05 6.63 7.78
N GLY A 208 2.86 6.92 8.28
CA GLY A 208 2.40 8.27 8.58
C GLY A 208 1.77 9.00 7.41
N ASN A 209 1.49 8.32 6.29
CA ASN A 209 0.75 8.90 5.18
C ASN A 209 -0.75 8.59 5.26
N LEU A 210 -1.59 9.58 4.91
CA LEU A 210 -3.00 9.34 4.61
C LEU A 210 -3.15 9.40 3.09
N VAL A 211 -3.62 8.32 2.48
CA VAL A 211 -3.66 8.17 1.00
C VAL A 211 -5.05 7.81 0.53
N ILE A 212 -5.50 8.43 -0.56
CA ILE A 212 -6.68 7.99 -1.31
C ILE A 212 -6.18 7.29 -2.59
N TYR A 213 -6.70 6.08 -2.81
CA TYR A 213 -6.39 5.26 -3.98
C TYR A 213 -7.59 5.15 -4.91
N ASP A 214 -7.32 5.00 -6.21
CA ASP A 214 -8.34 4.65 -7.19
C ASP A 214 -8.65 3.14 -7.25
N VAL A 215 -9.53 2.75 -8.18
CA VAL A 215 -9.96 1.35 -8.38
C VAL A 215 -8.82 0.42 -8.80
N VAL A 216 -7.74 0.94 -9.39
CA VAL A 216 -6.54 0.18 -9.77
C VAL A 216 -5.42 0.27 -8.73
N ARG A 217 -5.71 0.81 -7.54
CA ARG A 217 -4.77 1.03 -6.43
C ARG A 217 -3.65 2.03 -6.76
N LYS A 218 -3.87 2.96 -7.68
CA LYS A 218 -2.96 4.10 -7.90
C LYS A 218 -3.26 5.18 -6.84
N PRO A 219 -2.26 5.72 -6.14
CA PRO A 219 -2.47 6.86 -5.26
C PRO A 219 -2.87 8.08 -6.09
N ILE A 220 -3.98 8.73 -5.72
CA ILE A 220 -4.52 9.90 -6.44
C ILE A 220 -4.53 11.17 -5.59
N TRP A 221 -4.41 11.03 -4.29
CA TRP A 221 -4.24 12.11 -3.32
C TRP A 221 -3.52 11.57 -2.09
N ASN A 222 -2.69 12.39 -1.45
CA ASN A 222 -2.08 12.02 -0.18
C ASN A 222 -1.58 13.24 0.62
N THR A 223 -1.20 13.03 1.89
CA THR A 223 -0.73 14.10 2.79
C THR A 223 0.76 14.46 2.64
N ASP A 224 1.52 13.72 1.83
CA ASP A 224 2.97 13.84 1.64
C ASP A 224 3.78 13.73 2.96
N THR A 225 3.26 12.98 3.93
CA THR A 225 3.84 12.84 5.29
C THR A 225 4.53 11.51 5.54
N TRP A 226 4.72 10.68 4.51
CA TRP A 226 5.36 9.38 4.68
C TRP A 226 6.79 9.54 5.19
N GLU A 227 7.16 8.72 6.18
CA GLU A 227 8.54 8.62 6.62
C GLU A 227 9.38 7.79 5.65
N ARG A 228 10.57 8.30 5.31
CA ARG A 228 11.59 7.59 4.53
C ARG A 228 12.30 6.53 5.36
#